data_AF-A0A6B3G071-F1
#
_entry.id   AF-A0A6B3G071-F1
#
_cell.length_a   1.000
_cell.length_b   1.000
_cell.length_c   1.000
_cell.angle_alpha   90.00
_cell.angle_beta   90.00
_cell.angle_gamma   90.00
#
_symmetry.space_group_name_H-M   'P 1'
#
loop_
_entity.id
_entity.type
_entity.pdbx_description
1 polymer ?
#
loop_
_entity_poly.entity_id
_entity_poly.type
_entity_poly.pdbx_seq_one_letter_code
_entity_poly.pdbx_strand_id
1 'polypeptide(L)' 'VVRPRPRVVVLSTGSELIQPGEGLTGGQIYDSNSFALTAAARDAGAIAYRVGAVADDAETLRATIEDQLIRADIVVTT' A
#
# COMPACT_ATOMS: atom_id res chain seq x y z
N VAL A 1 -8.45 -28.20 -9.12
CA VAL A 1 -7.29 -27.91 -8.26
C VAL A 1 -7.54 -26.59 -7.55
N VAL A 2 -7.53 -26.56 -6.22
CA VAL A 2 -7.64 -25.31 -5.44
C VAL A 2 -6.22 -24.81 -5.17
N ARG A 3 -5.99 -23.50 -5.29
CA ARG A 3 -4.70 -22.87 -4.97
C ARG A 3 -4.87 -21.88 -3.80
N PRO A 4 -3.83 -21.65 -2.99
CA PRO A 4 -3.85 -20.59 -1.98
C PRO A 4 -4.18 -19.23 -2.60
N ARG A 5 -4.86 -18.38 -1.85
CA ARG A 5 -5.12 -16.99 -2.25
C ARG A 5 -3.80 -16.20 -2.17
N PRO A 6 -3.39 -15.47 -3.21
CA PRO A 6 -2.16 -14.68 -3.17
C PRO A 6 -2.28 -13.57 -2.12
N ARG A 7 -1.19 -13.33 -1.37
CA ARG A 7 -1.08 -12.25 -0.41
C ARG A 7 -0.47 -11.03 -1.09
N VAL A 8 -1.25 -9.97 -1.23
CA VAL A 8 -0.85 -8.73 -1.90
C VAL A 8 -0.65 -7.64 -0.86
N VAL A 9 0.50 -7.01 -0.86
CA VAL A 9 0.76 -5.80 -0.07
C VAL A 9 0.78 -4.61 -1.01
N VAL A 10 -0.02 -3.59 -0.71
CA VAL A 10 -0.07 -2.33 -1.44
C VAL A 10 0.52 -1.23 -0.56
N LEU A 11 1.48 -0.48 -1.11
CA LEU A 11 2.20 0.59 -0.44
C LEU A 11 2.18 1.84 -1.31
N SER A 12 1.79 2.97 -0.74
CA SER A 12 1.91 4.27 -1.41
C SER A 12 3.13 5.02 -0.91
N THR A 13 3.85 5.67 -1.80
CA THR A 13 4.95 6.59 -1.48
C THR A 13 4.58 8.00 -1.88
N GLY A 14 4.90 8.97 -1.01
CA GLY A 14 4.64 10.37 -1.30
C GLY A 14 4.51 11.15 0.00
N SER A 15 5.35 12.16 0.17
CA SER A 15 5.39 12.96 1.39
C SER A 15 4.16 13.87 1.54
N GLU A 16 3.42 14.06 0.44
CA GLU A 16 2.16 14.79 0.37
C GLU A 16 0.92 13.95 0.74
N LEU A 17 1.06 12.63 0.82
CA LEU A 17 -0.08 11.71 0.98
C LEU A 17 -0.55 11.65 2.45
N ILE A 18 -1.85 11.84 2.68
CA ILE A 18 -2.48 11.69 3.99
C ILE A 18 -3.65 10.69 3.98
N GLN A 19 -4.09 10.24 5.16
CA GLN A 19 -5.22 9.31 5.25
C GLN A 19 -6.56 10.04 4.99
N PRO A 20 -7.50 9.40 4.25
CA PRO A 20 -8.85 9.91 4.13
C PRO A 20 -9.51 10.14 5.50
N GLY A 21 -10.11 11.31 5.68
CA GLY A 21 -10.73 11.73 6.95
C GLY A 21 -9.86 12.66 7.79
N GLU A 22 -8.59 12.83 7.45
CA GLU A 22 -7.72 13.87 8.01
C GLU A 22 -7.94 15.20 7.27
N GLY A 23 -7.75 16.32 7.98
CA GLY A 23 -7.83 17.65 7.38
C GLY A 23 -6.63 17.91 6.48
N LEU A 24 -6.87 18.32 5.23
CA LEU A 24 -5.79 18.68 4.31
C LEU A 24 -5.15 20.00 4.73
N THR A 25 -3.82 20.02 4.77
CA THR A 25 -3.01 21.24 4.87
C THR A 25 -2.19 21.43 3.59
N GLY A 26 -1.54 22.59 3.44
CA GLY A 26 -0.96 23.03 2.18
C GLY A 26 -0.12 21.97 1.45
N GLY A 27 -0.51 21.66 0.21
CA GLY A 27 0.18 20.72 -0.67
C GLY A 27 -0.16 19.24 -0.46
N GLN A 28 -0.91 18.89 0.59
CA GLN A 28 -1.30 17.50 0.86
C GLN A 28 -2.43 17.05 -0.07
N ILE A 29 -2.46 15.74 -0.33
CA ILE A 29 -3.53 15.06 -1.05
C ILE A 29 -3.86 13.74 -0.35
N TYR A 30 -5.06 13.22 -0.59
CA TYR A 30 -5.44 11.92 -0.04
C TYR A 30 -4.80 10.77 -0.81
N ASP A 31 -4.38 9.75 -0.07
CA ASP A 31 -3.95 8.48 -0.65
C ASP A 31 -5.16 7.73 -1.24
N SER A 32 -5.39 7.85 -2.56
CA SER A 32 -6.47 7.16 -3.27
C SER A 32 -6.03 5.82 -3.85
N ASN A 33 -4.78 5.72 -4.29
CA ASN A 33 -4.28 4.59 -5.04
C ASN A 33 -4.18 3.33 -4.18
N SER A 34 -3.68 3.45 -2.94
CA SER A 34 -3.58 2.29 -2.06
C SER A 34 -4.95 1.69 -1.75
N PHE A 35 -5.99 2.52 -1.61
CA PHE A 35 -7.36 2.08 -1.40
C PHE A 35 -7.91 1.38 -2.64
N ALA A 36 -7.78 2.01 -3.81
CA ALA A 36 -8.28 1.46 -5.07
C ALA A 36 -7.63 0.10 -5.40
N LEU A 37 -6.32 0.00 -5.29
CA LEU A 37 -5.58 -1.23 -5.58
C LEU A 37 -5.81 -2.32 -4.53
N THR A 38 -5.93 -1.96 -3.24
CA THR A 38 -6.29 -2.93 -2.20
C THR A 38 -7.67 -3.52 -2.43
N ALA A 39 -8.64 -2.69 -2.83
CA ALA A 39 -9.99 -3.14 -3.20
C ALA A 39 -9.96 -4.04 -4.44
N ALA A 40 -9.29 -3.61 -5.51
CA ALA A 40 -9.16 -4.39 -6.74
C ALA A 40 -8.49 -5.75 -6.51
N ALA A 41 -7.46 -5.82 -5.66
CA ALA A 41 -6.81 -7.08 -5.31
C ALA A 41 -7.77 -8.02 -4.54
N ARG A 42 -8.58 -7.48 -3.62
CA ARG A 42 -9.61 -8.26 -2.90
C ARG A 42 -10.67 -8.80 -3.86
N ASP A 43 -11.14 -7.97 -4.79
CA ASP A 43 -12.11 -8.35 -5.82
C ASP A 43 -11.56 -9.44 -6.74
N ALA A 44 -10.25 -9.41 -7.02
CA ALA A 44 -9.54 -10.46 -7.76
C ALA A 44 -9.31 -11.75 -6.94
N GLY A 45 -9.78 -11.81 -5.69
CA GLY A 45 -9.67 -13.00 -4.82
C GLY A 45 -8.37 -13.08 -4.01
N ALA A 46 -7.55 -12.04 -3.99
CA ALA A 46 -6.35 -11.98 -3.14
C ALA A 46 -6.68 -11.74 -1.67
N ILE A 47 -5.72 -11.99 -0.79
CA ILE A 47 -5.67 -11.46 0.57
C ILE A 47 -4.84 -10.18 0.49
N ALA A 48 -5.48 -9.01 0.54
CA ALA A 48 -4.78 -7.72 0.34
C ALA A 48 -4.65 -6.91 1.63
N TYR A 49 -3.42 -6.44 1.88
CA TYR A 49 -3.02 -5.57 2.98
C TYR A 49 -2.57 -4.22 2.44
N ARG A 50 -2.93 -3.17 3.17
CA ARG A 50 -2.54 -1.80 2.85
C ARG A 50 -1.50 -1.34 3.86
N VAL A 51 -0.39 -0.81 3.36
CA VAL A 51 0.56 -0.01 4.13
C VAL A 51 0.22 1.44 3.84
N GLY A 52 0.14 2.26 4.89
CA GLY A 52 -0.12 3.70 4.75
C GLY A 52 0.97 4.40 3.95
N ALA A 53 0.78 5.70 3.71
CA ALA A 53 1.78 6.52 3.03
C ALA A 53 3.16 6.39 3.71
N VAL A 54 4.15 6.01 2.93
CA VAL A 54 5.55 5.92 3.33
C VAL A 54 6.26 7.17 2.86
N ALA A 55 7.17 7.68 3.71
CA ALA A 55 8.00 8.84 3.37
C ALA A 55 8.75 8.60 2.06
N ASP A 56 8.90 9.66 1.26
CA ASP A 56 9.57 9.62 -0.03
C ASP A 56 11.11 9.67 0.12
N ASP A 57 11.65 8.72 0.88
CA ASP A 57 13.09 8.50 1.01
C ASP A 57 13.42 7.01 0.85
N ALA A 58 14.58 6.77 0.21
CA ALA A 58 14.95 5.42 -0.22
C ALA A 58 15.19 4.46 0.96
N GLU A 59 15.65 4.97 2.11
CA GLU A 59 15.96 4.14 3.27
C GLU A 59 14.67 3.66 3.95
N THR A 60 13.74 4.58 4.20
CA THR A 60 12.43 4.26 4.77
C THR A 60 11.62 3.35 3.85
N LEU A 61 11.63 3.61 2.54
CA LEU A 61 10.94 2.75 1.56
C LEU A 61 11.51 1.33 1.57
N ARG A 62 12.85 1.20 1.53
CA ARG A 62 13.51 -0.11 1.56
C ARG A 62 13.18 -0.87 2.84
N ALA A 63 13.33 -0.24 4.01
CA ALA A 63 13.03 -0.86 5.30
C ALA A 63 11.57 -1.30 5.37
N THR A 64 10.65 -0.45 4.89
CA THR A 64 9.23 -0.79 4.85
C THR A 64 8.98 -2.00 3.96
N ILE A 65 9.55 -2.03 2.75
CA ILE A 65 9.40 -3.18 1.84
C ILE A 65 9.91 -4.46 2.51
N GLU A 66 11.11 -4.44 3.10
CA GLU A 66 11.72 -5.58 3.78
C GLU A 66 10.81 -6.14 4.89
N ASP A 67 10.22 -5.26 5.71
CA ASP A 67 9.26 -5.64 6.76
C ASP A 67 7.98 -6.30 6.21
N GLN A 68 7.61 -6.00 4.96
CA GLN A 68 6.43 -6.57 4.32
C GLN A 68 6.68 -7.94 3.66
N LEU A 69 7.92 -8.28 3.30
CA LEU A 69 8.23 -9.45 2.48
C LEU A 69 7.81 -10.78 3.14
N ILE A 70 7.84 -10.88 4.47
CA ILE A 70 7.46 -12.10 5.20
C ILE A 70 5.99 -12.48 4.96
N ARG A 71 5.13 -11.49 4.70
CA ARG A 71 3.68 -11.67 4.54
C ARG A 71 3.16 -11.45 3.12
N ALA A 72 4.03 -11.12 2.17
CA ALA A 72 3.67 -10.79 0.80
C ALA A 72 4.10 -11.91 -0.18
N ASP A 73 3.22 -12.25 -1.12
CA ASP A 73 3.61 -12.95 -2.35
C ASP A 73 3.84 -11.93 -3.49
N ILE A 74 3.17 -10.77 -3.40
CA ILE A 74 3.30 -9.63 -4.33
C ILE A 74 3.33 -8.34 -3.51
N VAL A 75 4.24 -7.43 -3.87
CA VAL A 75 4.26 -6.04 -3.40
C VAL A 75 3.94 -5.12 -4.58
N VAL A 76 3.03 -4.18 -4.38
CA VAL A 76 2.66 -3.15 -5.35
C VAL A 76 2.95 -1.78 -4.74
N THR A 77 3.73 -0.96 -5.43
CA THR A 77 4.07 0.40 -5.02
C THR A 77 3.41 1.42 -5.94
N THR A 78 2.90 2.53 -5.38
CA THR A 78 2.31 3.64 -6.15
C THR A 78 2.75 5.00 -5.68
#